data_AF-A0A6A6KCS1-F1
#
_entry.id   AF-A0A6A6KCS1-F1
#
_cell.length_a   1.000
_cell.length_b   1.000
_cell.length_c   1.000
_cell.angle_alpha   90.00
_cell.angle_beta   90.00
_cell.angle_gamma   90.00
#
_symmetry.space_group_name_H-M   'P 1'
#
loop_
_entity.id
_entity.type
_entity.pdbx_description
1 polymer ?
#
loop_
_entity_poly.entity_id
_entity_poly.type
_entity_poly.pdbx_seq_one_letter_code
_entity_poly.pdbx_strand_id
1 'polypeptide(L)'
;MDPLRSNLSRVRIPEPTNRIYKHECCISFDTPRSEGGLFVDMNTFLAFGKDYVGWNYEKTGNSVYLHINQTKKLVPEDRPSKKPTLLAIGVDGGFDNNEPEYEETHNIVILPDYVTFSFPSVELPEKVRLAVDAILMAEGEERKEQLAAWTADKSKLVRMQ
;
A
#
# COMPACT_ATOMS: atom_id res chain seq x y z
N MET A 1 -17.39 -8.13 16.56
CA MET A 1 -17.85 -8.58 15.23
C MET A 1 -19.04 -7.80 14.71
N ASP A 2 -19.90 -7.27 15.58
CA ASP A 2 -21.09 -6.48 15.21
C ASP A 2 -20.81 -5.17 14.46
N PRO A 3 -19.75 -4.39 14.75
CA PRO A 3 -19.50 -3.13 14.03
C PRO A 3 -19.20 -3.34 12.55
N LEU A 4 -18.49 -4.43 12.21
CA LEU A 4 -18.18 -4.78 10.82
C LEU A 4 -19.46 -5.15 10.07
N ARG A 5 -20.34 -5.93 10.72
CA ARG A 5 -21.59 -6.40 10.11
C ARG A 5 -22.54 -5.25 9.78
N SER A 6 -22.66 -4.25 10.66
CA SER A 6 -23.50 -3.08 10.40
C SER A 6 -22.99 -2.19 9.26
N ASN A 7 -21.69 -2.24 8.95
CA ASN A 7 -21.07 -1.42 7.91
C ASN A 7 -20.79 -2.18 6.60
N LEU A 8 -21.15 -3.46 6.51
CA LEU A 8 -20.99 -4.29 5.30
C LEU A 8 -21.70 -3.74 4.07
N SER A 9 -22.79 -2.99 4.27
CA SER A 9 -23.52 -2.35 3.17
C SER A 9 -22.69 -1.30 2.45
N ARG A 10 -21.77 -0.63 3.15
CA ARG A 10 -20.90 0.43 2.62
C ARG A 10 -19.64 -0.09 1.93
N VAL A 11 -19.22 -1.32 2.25
CA VAL A 11 -18.10 -1.97 1.56
C VAL A 11 -18.50 -2.26 0.12
N ARG A 12 -17.66 -1.85 -0.83
CA ARG A 12 -17.85 -2.14 -2.25
C ARG A 12 -16.74 -3.07 -2.73
N ILE A 13 -17.09 -4.03 -3.58
CA ILE A 13 -16.08 -4.84 -4.27
C ILE A 13 -15.63 -4.03 -5.49
N PRO A 14 -14.32 -3.75 -5.65
CA PRO A 14 -13.83 -3.05 -6.82
C PRO A 14 -14.09 -3.84 -8.09
N GLU A 15 -14.61 -3.16 -9.10
CA GLU A 15 -14.71 -3.64 -10.47
C GLU A 15 -13.43 -3.30 -11.25
N PRO A 16 -13.11 -4.00 -12.34
CA PRO A 16 -11.91 -3.75 -13.14
C PRO A 16 -11.80 -2.33 -13.73
N THR A 17 -12.90 -1.60 -13.82
CA THR A 17 -12.98 -0.21 -14.29
C THR A 17 -12.73 0.80 -13.17
N ASN A 18 -12.70 0.38 -11.91
CA ASN A 18 -12.50 1.27 -10.78
C ASN A 18 -11.04 1.63 -10.59
N ARG A 19 -10.82 2.90 -10.26
CA ARG A 19 -9.51 3.46 -9.95
C ARG A 19 -9.19 3.15 -8.50
N ILE A 20 -8.06 2.51 -8.25
CA ILE A 20 -7.63 2.12 -6.90
C ILE A 20 -6.30 2.79 -6.61
N TYR A 21 -6.29 3.62 -5.56
CA TYR A 21 -5.12 4.29 -5.04
C TYR A 21 -4.68 3.57 -3.78
N LYS A 22 -3.51 2.91 -3.82
CA LYS A 22 -2.99 2.08 -2.72
C LYS A 22 -1.48 2.20 -2.48
N HIS A 23 -0.84 3.17 -3.15
CA HIS A 23 0.61 3.36 -3.09
C HIS A 23 0.99 4.66 -2.38
N GLU A 24 0.18 5.70 -2.55
CA GLU A 24 0.36 6.98 -1.88
C GLU A 24 -0.99 7.55 -1.40
N CYS A 25 -0.94 8.37 -0.36
CA CYS A 25 -2.08 9.13 0.16
C CYS A 25 -2.53 10.21 -0.85
N CYS A 26 -3.83 10.42 -0.99
CA CYS A 26 -4.37 11.42 -1.91
C CYS A 26 -4.18 12.88 -1.45
N ILE A 27 -3.68 13.10 -0.23
CA ILE A 27 -3.53 14.43 0.39
C ILE A 27 -2.07 14.72 0.81
N SER A 28 -1.33 13.68 1.20
CA SER A 28 0.07 13.75 1.64
C SER A 28 0.91 12.75 0.87
N PHE A 29 2.23 12.81 1.03
CA PHE A 29 3.16 11.83 0.45
C PHE A 29 3.31 10.56 1.31
N ASP A 30 2.32 10.26 2.15
CA ASP A 30 2.36 9.07 2.98
C ASP A 30 2.17 7.82 2.13
N THR A 31 3.03 6.83 2.37
CA THR A 31 3.02 5.54 1.67
C THR A 31 2.75 4.43 2.69
N PRO A 32 2.56 3.16 2.27
CA PRO A 32 2.49 2.05 3.21
C PRO A 32 3.73 1.92 4.11
N ARG A 33 4.86 2.53 3.73
CA ARG A 33 6.12 2.54 4.50
C ARG A 33 6.22 3.69 5.50
N SER A 34 5.33 4.68 5.41
CA SER A 34 5.30 5.83 6.30
C SER A 34 4.84 5.42 7.70
N GLU A 35 5.16 6.24 8.69
CA GLU A 35 4.73 6.02 10.07
C GLU A 35 3.19 6.02 10.14
N GLY A 36 2.60 4.90 10.58
CA GLY A 36 1.16 4.73 10.64
C GLY A 36 0.52 4.09 9.41
N GLY A 37 1.29 3.81 8.35
CA GLY A 37 0.83 3.11 7.15
C GLY A 37 -0.21 3.88 6.35
N LEU A 38 -0.88 3.18 5.44
CA LEU A 38 -1.83 3.75 4.49
C LEU A 38 -3.22 3.14 4.65
N PHE A 39 -4.26 3.96 4.67
CA PHE A 39 -5.65 3.54 4.85
C PHE A 39 -6.43 3.72 3.55
N VAL A 40 -6.82 2.63 2.91
CA VAL A 40 -7.62 2.61 1.68
C VAL A 40 -9.10 2.48 2.04
N ASP A 41 -9.92 3.44 1.63
CA ASP A 41 -11.38 3.40 1.82
C ASP A 41 -11.97 2.26 0.97
N MET A 42 -12.67 1.31 1.62
CA MET A 42 -13.26 0.15 0.94
C MET A 42 -14.53 0.47 0.12
N ASN A 43 -14.97 1.72 0.09
CA ASN A 43 -16.07 2.19 -0.74
C ASN A 43 -15.54 3.00 -1.94
N THR A 44 -14.71 4.02 -1.67
CA THR A 44 -14.21 4.95 -2.69
C THR A 44 -12.88 4.53 -3.33
N PHE A 45 -12.14 3.61 -2.70
CA PHE A 45 -10.81 3.13 -3.13
C PHE A 45 -9.73 4.22 -3.17
N LEU A 46 -9.92 5.29 -2.39
CA LEU A 46 -8.92 6.33 -2.15
C LEU A 46 -8.07 5.96 -0.94
N ALA A 47 -6.78 6.33 -0.98
CA ALA A 47 -5.84 6.11 0.11
C ALA A 47 -5.62 7.38 0.92
N PHE A 48 -5.57 7.23 2.24
CA PHE A 48 -5.34 8.31 3.20
C PHE A 48 -4.27 7.90 4.21
N GLY A 49 -3.40 8.83 4.58
CA GLY A 49 -2.50 8.66 5.72
C GLY A 49 -3.27 8.65 7.04
N LYS A 50 -2.60 8.23 8.11
CA LYS A 50 -3.17 8.14 9.47
C LYS A 50 -3.84 9.44 9.94
N ASP A 51 -3.28 10.59 9.58
CA ASP A 51 -3.80 11.89 10.00
C ASP A 51 -5.03 12.34 9.19
N TYR A 52 -5.22 11.79 7.99
CA TYR A 52 -6.27 12.20 7.05
C TYR A 52 -7.45 11.21 6.97
N VAL A 53 -7.30 9.99 7.49
CA VAL A 53 -8.37 8.99 7.49
C VAL A 53 -9.59 9.45 8.30
N GLY A 54 -9.37 10.14 9.43
CA GLY A 54 -10.45 10.71 10.25
C GLY A 54 -11.24 11.78 9.49
N TRP A 55 -10.55 12.63 8.73
CA TRP A 55 -11.19 13.64 7.89
C TRP A 55 -12.05 13.00 6.78
N ASN A 56 -11.58 11.92 6.16
CA ASN A 56 -12.39 11.19 5.16
C ASN A 56 -13.64 10.58 5.80
N TYR A 57 -13.51 9.99 7.00
CA TYR A 57 -14.63 9.46 7.77
C TYR A 57 -15.69 10.52 8.06
N GLU A 58 -15.28 11.70 8.56
CA GLU A 58 -16.19 12.81 8.85
C GLU A 58 -16.93 13.32 7.61
N LYS A 59 -16.25 13.34 6.45
CA LYS A 59 -16.85 13.82 5.20
C LYS A 59 -17.77 12.83 4.50
N THR A 60 -17.37 11.56 4.45
CA THR A 60 -18.08 10.53 3.67
C THR A 60 -19.02 9.69 4.53
N GLY A 61 -18.77 9.60 5.84
CA GLY A 61 -19.39 8.64 6.72
C GLY A 61 -18.98 7.18 6.45
N ASN A 62 -17.92 6.96 5.66
CA ASN A 62 -17.38 5.62 5.41
C ASN A 62 -16.52 5.20 6.60
N SER A 63 -16.88 4.09 7.23
CA SER A 63 -16.26 3.58 8.45
C SER A 63 -15.22 2.49 8.20
N VAL A 64 -15.24 1.80 7.06
CA VAL A 64 -14.42 0.60 6.82
C VAL A 64 -13.25 0.93 5.89
N TYR A 65 -12.03 0.69 6.38
CA TYR A 65 -10.80 0.95 5.67
C TYR A 65 -9.89 -0.28 5.67
N LEU A 66 -9.15 -0.48 4.59
CA LEU A 66 -8.03 -1.42 4.50
C LEU A 66 -6.75 -0.68 4.86
N HIS A 67 -6.14 -1.04 5.98
CA HIS A 67 -4.84 -0.56 6.42
C HIS A 67 -3.73 -1.43 5.84
N ILE A 68 -2.82 -0.81 5.09
CA ILE A 68 -1.65 -1.42 4.47
C ILE A 68 -0.42 -0.83 5.14
N ASN A 69 0.40 -1.67 5.76
CA ASN A 69 1.61 -1.24 6.45
C ASN A 69 2.80 -2.10 6.03
N GLN A 70 3.87 -1.46 5.60
CA GLN A 70 5.12 -2.08 5.18
C GLN A 70 6.22 -1.77 6.20
N THR A 71 6.59 -2.77 6.98
CA THR A 71 7.65 -2.65 7.98
C THR A 71 8.95 -3.28 7.46
N LYS A 72 10.08 -2.62 7.69
CA LYS A 72 11.40 -3.20 7.40
C LYS A 72 11.59 -4.44 8.26
N LYS A 73 11.86 -5.58 7.64
CA LYS A 73 12.23 -6.80 8.33
C LYS A 73 13.57 -6.56 8.99
N LEU A 74 13.59 -6.63 10.32
CA LEU A 74 14.84 -6.60 11.08
C LEU A 74 15.52 -7.94 10.85
N VAL A 75 16.46 -8.00 9.90
CA VAL A 75 17.35 -9.16 9.80
C VAL A 75 18.17 -9.18 11.09
N PRO A 76 18.13 -10.25 11.90
CA PRO A 76 18.99 -10.33 13.07
C PRO A 76 20.45 -10.22 12.62
N GLU A 77 21.16 -9.20 13.10
CA GLU A 77 22.59 -9.02 12.90
C GLU A 77 23.36 -10.14 13.61
N ASP A 78 23.48 -11.29 12.98
CA ASP A 78 24.47 -12.32 13.35
C ASP A 78 25.36 -12.67 12.15
N ARG A 79 25.79 -11.63 11.42
CA ARG A 79 26.91 -11.74 10.48
C ARG A 79 28.00 -10.77 10.91
N PRO A 80 29.22 -11.26 11.21
CA PRO A 80 30.29 -10.40 11.69
C PRO A 80 30.61 -9.35 10.63
N SER A 81 30.49 -8.08 11.03
CA SER A 81 30.87 -6.91 10.25
C SER A 81 32.27 -7.11 9.64
N LYS A 82 32.34 -7.50 8.37
CA LYS A 82 33.59 -7.43 7.62
C LYS A 82 33.87 -5.96 7.33
N LYS A 83 34.94 -5.46 7.95
CA LYS A 83 35.52 -4.15 7.70
C LYS A 83 35.63 -3.92 6.19
N PRO A 84 35.21 -2.76 5.65
CA PRO A 84 35.34 -2.49 4.23
C PRO A 84 36.83 -2.28 3.92
N THR A 85 37.45 -3.23 3.23
CA THR A 85 38.83 -3.10 2.76
C THR A 85 38.80 -2.50 1.36
N LEU A 86 39.23 -1.23 1.29
CA LEU A 86 39.82 -0.52 0.15
C LEU A 86 39.23 -0.75 -1.26
N LEU A 87 38.61 0.33 -1.76
CA LEU A 87 38.58 0.82 -3.14
C LEU A 87 39.29 -0.08 -4.17
N ALA A 88 38.52 -0.95 -4.84
CA ALA A 88 38.93 -1.63 -6.06
C ALA A 88 37.90 -1.34 -7.15
N ILE A 89 38.13 -0.27 -7.91
CA ILE A 89 37.47 -0.04 -9.20
C ILE A 89 37.93 -1.20 -10.12
N GLY A 90 37.02 -2.14 -10.41
CA GLY A 90 37.26 -3.19 -11.40
C GLY A 90 37.39 -4.62 -10.89
N VAL A 91 36.76 -4.99 -9.77
CA VAL A 91 36.57 -6.42 -9.40
C VAL A 91 35.15 -6.88 -9.69
N ASP A 92 35.03 -8.10 -10.22
CA ASP A 92 33.79 -8.78 -10.61
C ASP A 92 33.04 -9.27 -9.34
N GLY A 93 32.56 -8.29 -8.57
CA GLY A 93 31.92 -8.44 -7.27
C GLY A 93 31.11 -7.19 -6.99
N GLY A 94 29.94 -7.11 -7.63
CA GLY A 94 29.02 -5.99 -7.56
C GLY A 94 28.54 -5.70 -6.14
N PHE A 95 28.06 -4.46 -5.94
CA PHE A 95 27.43 -3.96 -4.73
C PHE A 95 26.64 -5.06 -4.01
N ASP A 96 26.94 -5.30 -2.72
CA ASP A 96 26.06 -6.07 -1.86
C ASP A 96 24.69 -5.36 -1.87
N ASN A 97 23.78 -5.87 -2.71
CA ASN A 97 22.37 -5.51 -2.73
C ASN A 97 21.72 -6.09 -1.46
N ASN A 98 22.13 -5.59 -0.29
CA ASN A 98 21.33 -5.70 0.93
C ASN A 98 20.15 -4.75 0.78
N GLU A 99 19.28 -5.03 -0.19
CA GLU A 99 17.98 -4.41 -0.25
C GLU A 99 17.23 -4.80 1.03
N PRO A 100 16.77 -3.84 1.83
CA PRO A 100 16.02 -4.15 3.03
C PRO A 100 14.77 -4.93 2.62
N GLU A 101 14.61 -6.15 3.15
CA GLU A 101 13.41 -6.95 2.96
C GLU A 101 12.27 -6.25 3.72
N TYR A 102 11.15 -5.97 3.04
CA TYR A 102 9.97 -5.36 3.65
C TYR A 102 8.89 -6.43 3.84
N GLU A 103 8.30 -6.49 5.03
CA GLU A 103 7.13 -7.29 5.30
C GLU A 103 5.88 -6.40 5.19
N GLU A 104 4.94 -6.83 4.34
CA GLU A 104 3.67 -6.13 4.15
C GLU A 104 2.59 -6.80 4.99
N THR A 105 1.91 -6.01 5.81
CA THR A 105 0.81 -6.43 6.67
C THR A 105 -0.47 -5.72 6.29
N HIS A 106 -1.57 -6.47 6.26
CA HIS A 106 -2.90 -5.97 5.91
C HIS A 106 -3.84 -6.14 7.09
N ASN A 107 -4.50 -5.06 7.48
CA ASN A 107 -5.54 -5.10 8.50
C ASN A 107 -6.77 -4.33 8.04
N ILE A 108 -7.95 -4.72 8.48
CA ILE A 108 -9.19 -3.97 8.25
C ILE A 108 -9.46 -3.15 9.50
N VAL A 109 -9.61 -1.84 9.33
CA VAL A 109 -9.82 -0.88 10.42
C VAL A 109 -11.21 -0.26 10.30
N ILE A 110 -11.93 -0.20 11.42
CA ILE A 110 -13.26 0.41 11.49
C ILE A 110 -13.20 1.67 12.33
N LEU A 111 -13.51 2.82 11.72
CA LEU A 111 -13.65 4.11 12.39
C LEU A 111 -15.08 4.34 12.93
N PRO A 112 -15.24 5.12 14.00
CA PRO A 112 -14.23 5.94 14.68
C PRO A 112 -13.41 5.19 15.75
N ASP A 113 -13.80 3.97 16.11
CA ASP A 113 -13.23 3.21 17.23
C ASP A 113 -11.86 2.55 16.93
N TYR A 114 -11.35 2.69 15.70
CA TYR A 114 -10.13 2.05 15.19
C TYR A 114 -10.06 0.54 15.45
N VAL A 115 -11.22 -0.14 15.43
CA VAL A 115 -11.27 -1.60 15.63
C VAL A 115 -10.56 -2.27 14.46
N THR A 116 -9.50 -3.02 14.77
CA THR A 116 -8.60 -3.60 13.78
C THR A 116 -8.78 -5.13 13.70
N PHE A 117 -8.89 -5.65 12.48
CA PHE A 117 -8.97 -7.08 12.19
C PHE A 117 -7.85 -7.47 11.24
N SER A 118 -7.03 -8.44 11.62
CA SER A 118 -5.95 -8.90 10.75
C SER A 118 -6.46 -9.66 9.54
N PHE A 119 -5.83 -9.42 8.39
CA PHE A 119 -6.07 -10.13 7.14
C PHE A 119 -4.80 -10.90 6.73
N PRO A 120 -4.90 -12.16 6.27
CA PRO A 120 -6.12 -12.94 6.02
C PRO A 120 -6.72 -13.54 7.31
N SER A 121 -8.05 -13.49 7.45
CA SER A 121 -8.79 -14.16 8.53
C SER A 121 -10.09 -14.77 8.03
N VAL A 122 -10.40 -15.99 8.50
CA VAL A 122 -11.60 -16.77 8.13
C VAL A 122 -12.86 -16.18 8.76
N GLU A 123 -12.71 -15.43 9.85
CA GLU A 123 -13.85 -14.85 10.57
C GLU A 123 -14.43 -13.61 9.87
N LEU A 124 -13.72 -13.08 8.86
CA LEU A 124 -14.16 -11.94 8.09
C LEU A 124 -15.27 -12.32 7.09
N PRO A 125 -16.31 -11.48 6.94
CA PRO A 125 -17.34 -11.70 5.94
C PRO A 125 -16.76 -11.84 4.53
N GLU A 126 -17.34 -12.75 3.74
CA GLU A 126 -16.89 -13.06 2.38
C GLU A 126 -16.77 -11.81 1.49
N LYS A 127 -17.76 -10.91 1.58
CA LYS A 127 -17.76 -9.63 0.84
C LYS A 127 -16.51 -8.79 1.11
N VAL A 128 -16.04 -8.75 2.36
CA VAL A 128 -14.86 -7.97 2.76
C VAL A 128 -13.60 -8.64 2.21
N ARG A 129 -13.51 -9.98 2.32
CA ARG A 129 -12.38 -10.74 1.77
C ARG A 129 -12.24 -10.53 0.26
N LEU A 130 -13.33 -10.67 -0.50
CA LEU A 130 -13.35 -10.44 -1.95
C LEU A 130 -12.95 -9.01 -2.30
N ALA A 131 -13.43 -8.02 -1.55
CA ALA A 131 -13.05 -6.63 -1.77
C ALA A 131 -11.56 -6.38 -1.49
N VAL A 132 -11.00 -6.93 -0.40
CA VAL A 132 -9.57 -6.82 -0.10
C VAL A 132 -8.73 -7.50 -1.17
N ASP A 133 -9.06 -8.74 -1.55
CA ASP A 133 -8.35 -9.47 -2.61
C ASP A 133 -8.35 -8.68 -3.92
N ALA A 134 -9.49 -8.12 -4.31
CA ALA A 134 -9.59 -7.28 -5.51
C ALA A 134 -8.75 -6.00 -5.41
N ILE A 135 -8.71 -5.32 -4.25
CA ILE A 135 -7.86 -4.14 -4.03
C ILE A 135 -6.37 -4.53 -4.13
N LEU A 136 -5.97 -5.66 -3.55
CA LEU A 136 -4.59 -6.15 -3.57
C LEU A 136 -4.16 -6.60 -4.97
N MET A 137 -5.06 -7.23 -5.74
CA MET A 137 -4.79 -7.68 -7.11
C MET A 137 -4.83 -6.55 -8.13
N ALA A 138 -5.59 -5.48 -7.90
CA ALA A 138 -5.68 -4.37 -8.84
C ALA A 138 -4.30 -3.71 -9.08
N GLU A 139 -3.96 -3.46 -10.33
CA GLU A 139 -2.84 -2.59 -10.67
C GLU A 139 -3.22 -1.15 -10.29
N GLY A 140 -2.59 -0.61 -9.24
CA GLY A 140 -2.87 0.74 -8.77
C GLY A 140 -2.70 1.75 -9.91
N GLU A 141 -3.67 2.65 -10.09
CA GLU A 141 -3.67 3.56 -11.25
C GLU A 141 -2.44 4.47 -11.27
N GLU A 142 -1.92 4.85 -10.11
CA GLU A 142 -0.69 5.66 -9.99
C GLU A 142 0.49 5.02 -10.72
N ARG A 143 0.63 3.69 -10.68
CA ARG A 143 1.69 2.98 -11.39
C ARG A 143 1.46 3.00 -12.91
N LYS A 144 0.19 2.93 -13.35
CA LYS A 144 -0.17 3.05 -14.78
C LYS A 144 0.13 4.44 -15.30
N GLU A 145 -0.20 5.49 -14.55
CA GLU A 145 0.10 6.88 -14.91
C GLU A 145 1.60 7.14 -14.95
N GLN A 146 2.37 6.67 -13.95
CA GLN A 146 3.83 6.80 -13.94
C GLN A 146 4.49 6.07 -15.13
N LEU A 147 4.04 4.85 -15.46
CA LEU A 147 4.50 4.10 -16.63
C LEU A 147 4.13 4.78 -17.95
N ALA A 148 2.91 5.32 -18.05
CA ALA A 148 2.45 6.07 -19.21
C ALA A 148 3.26 7.37 -19.41
N ALA A 149 3.57 8.09 -18.34
CA ALA A 149 4.41 9.29 -18.39
C ALA A 149 5.84 8.96 -18.88
N TRP A 150 6.43 7.88 -18.38
CA TRP A 150 7.78 7.46 -18.79
C TRP A 150 7.87 6.95 -20.23
N THR A 151 6.84 6.24 -20.70
CA THR A 151 6.76 5.75 -22.09
C THR A 151 6.48 6.88 -23.08
N ALA A 152 5.69 7.88 -22.70
CA ALA A 152 5.46 9.07 -23.52
C ALA A 152 6.75 9.87 -23.77
N ASP A 153 7.63 9.96 -22.78
CA ASP A 153 8.89 10.71 -22.86
C ASP A 153 9.90 10.07 -23.83
N LYS A 154 9.98 8.73 -23.85
CA LYS A 154 10.85 8.00 -24.80
C LYS A 154 10.46 8.19 -26.27
N SER A 155 9.18 8.41 -26.55
CA SER A 155 8.70 8.61 -27.94
C SER A 155 9.14 9.94 -28.55
N LYS A 156 9.46 10.94 -27.72
CA LYS A 156 9.89 12.27 -28.18
C LYS A 156 11.37 12.31 -28.58
N LEU A 157 12.19 11.39 -28.07
CA LEU A 157 13.62 11.33 -28.39
C LEU A 157 13.94 10.67 -29.75
N VAL A 158 12.99 9.96 -30.37
CA VAL A 158 13.21 9.23 -31.64
C VAL A 158 12.74 10.03 -32.87
N ARG A 159 12.18 11.23 -32.70
CA ARG A 159 11.65 12.06 -33.82
C ARG A 159 12.50 13.27 -34.21
N MET A 160 13.76 13.33 -33.79
CA MET A 160 14.72 14.36 -34.25
C MET A 160 15.92 13.73 -34.96
N GLN A 161 15.67 13.10 -36.11
CA GLN A 161 16.67 12.90 -37.18
C GLN A 161 15.99 13.02 -38.54
#